data_AF-A0A453JEF2-F1
#
_entry.id   AF-A0A453JEF2-F1
#
_cell.length_a   1.000
_cell.length_b   1.000
_cell.length_c   1.000
_cell.angle_alpha   90.00
_cell.angle_beta   90.00
_cell.angle_gamma   90.00
#
_symmetry.space_group_name_H-M   'P 1'
#
loop_
_entity.id
_entity.type
_entity.pdbx_description
1 polymer ?
#
loop_
_entity_poly.entity_id
_entity_poly.type
_entity_poly.pdbx_seq_one_letter_code
_entity_poly.pdbx_strand_id
1 'polypeptide(L)'
;MGEAVAAAEDALKKEGAVVVPAPRPSKGVASWAVDLLERLAVRLGHDKAKPLHWLSGNFAPVRDETPPAAGLPVRGHLPECLNGEFVRVGPNPKFVPVAGYHWY
;
A
#
# COMPACT_ATOMS: atom_id res chain seq x y z
N MET A 1 34.79 -2.85 -12.96
CA MET A 1 33.73 -2.01 -13.60
C MET A 1 32.33 -2.22 -13.02
N GLY A 2 32.05 -3.25 -12.20
CA GLY A 2 30.71 -3.47 -11.62
C GLY A 2 30.36 -2.63 -10.38
N GLU A 3 31.35 -2.26 -9.56
CA GLU A 3 31.12 -1.45 -8.34
C GLU A 3 30.68 -0.01 -8.65
N ALA A 4 31.22 0.59 -9.71
CA ALA A 4 30.90 1.95 -10.11
C ALA A 4 29.47 2.08 -10.69
N VAL A 5 28.93 1.00 -11.27
CA VAL A 5 27.57 0.98 -11.83
C VAL A 5 26.54 0.84 -10.70
N ALA A 6 26.79 -0.04 -9.73
CA ALA A 6 25.93 -0.17 -8.54
C ALA A 6 25.89 1.11 -7.70
N ALA A 7 27.02 1.80 -7.55
CA ALA A 7 27.09 3.08 -6.84
C ALA A 7 26.41 4.23 -7.60
N ALA A 8 26.46 4.22 -8.94
CA ALA A 8 25.78 5.20 -9.78
C ALA A 8 24.25 4.98 -9.80
N GLU A 9 23.79 3.73 -9.79
CA GLU A 9 22.36 3.39 -9.65
C GLU A 9 21.81 3.76 -8.26
N ASP A 10 22.59 3.56 -7.21
CA ASP A 10 22.24 3.96 -5.83
C ASP A 10 22.20 5.50 -5.68
N ALA A 11 23.09 6.21 -6.38
CA ALA A 11 23.10 7.67 -6.42
C ALA A 11 21.92 8.25 -7.21
N LEU A 12 21.52 7.62 -8.33
CA LEU A 12 20.35 8.04 -9.12
C LEU A 12 19.03 7.81 -8.36
N LYS A 13 18.98 6.80 -7.48
CA LYS A 13 17.83 6.47 -6.63
C LYS A 13 17.49 7.54 -5.58
N LYS A 14 18.44 8.42 -5.24
CA LYS A 14 18.26 9.45 -4.21
C LYS A 14 17.47 10.67 -4.66
N GLU A 15 17.33 10.93 -5.97
CA GLU A 15 16.65 12.14 -6.46
C GLU A 15 15.12 11.99 -6.58
N GLY A 16 14.61 10.76 -6.67
CA GLY A 16 13.19 10.43 -6.55
C GLY A 16 12.79 10.21 -5.09
N ALA A 17 13.11 11.16 -4.21
CA ALA A 17 12.84 11.03 -2.78
C ALA A 17 11.35 10.77 -2.55
N VAL A 18 11.03 9.58 -2.04
CA VAL A 18 9.69 9.24 -1.56
C VAL A 18 9.25 10.35 -0.60
N VAL A 19 8.32 11.20 -1.04
CA VAL A 19 7.78 12.27 -0.20
C VAL A 19 6.91 11.59 0.84
N VAL A 20 7.48 11.37 2.03
CA VAL A 20 6.73 10.83 3.15
C VAL A 20 5.60 11.83 3.46
N PRO A 21 4.32 11.44 3.33
CA PRO A 21 3.23 12.31 3.70
C PRO A 21 3.36 12.66 5.19
N ALA A 22 3.56 13.94 5.49
CA ALA A 22 3.68 14.46 6.85
C ALA A 22 2.43 15.27 7.20
N PRO A 23 1.27 14.62 7.44
CA PRO A 23 0.07 15.33 7.83
C PRO A 23 0.27 16.04 9.17
N ARG A 24 -0.36 17.20 9.34
CA ARG A 24 -0.43 17.93 10.62
C ARG A 24 -1.83 17.76 11.22
N PRO A 25 -2.13 16.64 11.88
CA PRO A 25 -3.45 16.41 12.44
C PRO A 25 -3.73 17.44 13.55
N SER A 26 -4.89 18.09 13.48
CA SER A 26 -5.38 18.90 14.61
C SER A 26 -6.05 17.96 15.62
N LYS A 27 -5.86 18.23 16.92
CA LYS A 27 -6.48 17.47 18.01
C LYS A 27 -7.35 18.36 18.91
N GLY A 28 -7.80 19.48 18.36
CA GLY A 28 -8.63 20.45 19.09
C GLY A 28 -10.07 19.94 19.27
N VAL A 29 -10.84 20.65 20.09
CA VAL A 29 -12.25 20.34 20.38
C VAL A 29 -13.09 20.21 19.11
N ALA A 30 -12.82 21.02 18.08
CA ALA A 30 -13.52 20.94 16.80
C ALA A 30 -13.28 19.61 16.06
N SER A 31 -12.02 19.13 15.97
CA SER A 31 -11.71 17.84 15.34
C SER A 31 -12.36 16.69 16.11
N TRP A 32 -12.30 16.74 17.44
CA TRP A 32 -12.99 15.76 18.27
C TRP A 32 -14.51 15.71 18.01
N ALA A 33 -15.15 16.88 17.87
CA ALA A 33 -16.58 16.96 17.60
C ALA A 33 -16.93 16.38 16.23
N VAL A 34 -16.12 16.63 15.20
CA VAL A 34 -16.28 16.04 13.86
C VAL A 34 -16.13 14.52 13.91
N ASP A 35 -15.10 14.00 14.58
CA ASP A 35 -14.89 12.56 14.75
C ASP A 35 -16.07 11.89 15.47
N LEU A 36 -16.67 12.57 16.46
CA LEU A 36 -17.85 12.06 17.16
C LEU A 36 -19.07 11.97 16.22
N LEU A 37 -19.30 13.01 15.43
CA LEU A 37 -20.39 13.04 14.45
C LEU A 37 -20.21 11.95 13.38
N GLU A 38 -18.99 11.76 12.87
CA GLU A 38 -18.67 10.69 11.92
C GLU A 38 -18.98 9.32 12.54
N ARG A 39 -18.51 9.05 13.77
CA ARG A 39 -18.75 7.77 14.45
C ARG A 39 -20.24 7.49 14.65
N LEU A 40 -21.04 8.52 14.93
CA LEU A 40 -22.48 8.39 15.03
C LEU A 40 -23.11 8.05 13.67
N ALA A 41 -22.74 8.78 12.61
CA ALA A 41 -23.22 8.53 11.26
C ALA A 41 -22.88 7.11 10.78
N VAL A 42 -21.63 6.66 10.97
CA VAL A 42 -21.19 5.30 10.62
C VAL A 42 -21.98 4.25 11.41
N ARG A 43 -22.17 4.46 12.71
CA ARG A 43 -22.94 3.51 13.55
C ARG A 43 -24.39 3.36 13.09
N LEU A 44 -25.00 4.44 12.61
CA LEU A 44 -26.39 4.44 12.14
C LEU A 44 -26.52 3.93 10.69
N GLY A 45 -25.53 4.19 9.83
CA GLY A 45 -25.61 3.91 8.39
C GLY A 45 -24.89 2.64 7.92
N HIS A 46 -24.00 2.06 8.73
CA HIS A 46 -23.22 0.89 8.33
C HIS A 46 -23.60 -0.36 9.13
N ASP A 47 -24.13 -1.35 8.41
CA ASP A 47 -24.40 -2.67 8.94
C ASP A 47 -23.12 -3.52 8.95
N LYS A 48 -22.59 -3.78 10.15
CA LYS A 48 -21.38 -4.58 10.37
C LYS A 48 -21.54 -6.05 9.99
N ALA A 49 -22.78 -6.55 9.87
CA ALA A 49 -23.03 -7.92 9.43
C ALA A 49 -22.76 -8.10 7.92
N LYS A 50 -22.71 -7.01 7.15
CA LYS A 50 -22.39 -7.08 5.72
C LYS A 50 -20.90 -7.43 5.53
N PRO A 51 -20.60 -8.48 4.76
CA PRO A 51 -19.22 -8.88 4.51
C PRO A 51 -18.46 -7.82 3.69
N LEU A 52 -17.22 -7.53 4.09
CA LEU A 52 -16.28 -6.71 3.33
C LEU A 52 -15.45 -7.59 2.39
N HIS A 53 -16.07 -8.06 1.31
CA HIS A 53 -15.46 -9.02 0.37
C HIS A 53 -14.08 -8.56 -0.14
N TRP A 54 -13.94 -7.27 -0.44
CA TRP A 54 -12.72 -6.65 -0.97
C TRP A 54 -11.60 -6.44 0.04
N LEU A 55 -11.74 -6.93 1.27
CA LEU A 55 -10.71 -6.92 2.30
C LEU A 55 -10.41 -8.33 2.84
N SER A 56 -10.82 -9.36 2.10
CA SER A 56 -10.71 -10.76 2.52
C SER A 56 -10.04 -11.64 1.46
N GLY A 57 -9.41 -12.73 1.89
CA GLY A 57 -8.72 -13.66 0.99
C GLY A 57 -7.67 -12.97 0.13
N ASN A 58 -7.71 -13.21 -1.19
CA ASN A 58 -6.77 -12.61 -2.14
C ASN A 58 -6.94 -11.08 -2.32
N PHE A 59 -8.01 -10.49 -1.78
CA PHE A 59 -8.24 -9.04 -1.76
C PHE A 59 -7.85 -8.42 -0.41
N ALA A 60 -7.40 -9.23 0.56
CA ALA A 60 -6.93 -8.70 1.83
C ALA A 60 -5.69 -7.82 1.61
N PRO A 61 -5.57 -6.69 2.34
CA PRO A 61 -4.41 -5.82 2.23
C PRO A 61 -3.15 -6.51 2.75
N VAL A 62 -2.04 -6.30 2.04
CA VAL A 62 -0.70 -6.69 2.48
C VAL A 62 -0.14 -5.53 3.31
N ARG A 63 0.06 -5.76 4.61
CA ARG A 63 0.41 -4.69 5.55
C ARG A 63 1.85 -4.21 5.44
N ASP A 64 2.75 -5.14 5.15
CA ASP A 64 4.19 -4.90 5.15
C ASP A 64 4.72 -4.92 3.72
N GLU A 65 5.51 -3.90 3.39
CA GLU A 65 6.25 -3.88 2.13
C GLU A 65 7.45 -4.83 2.25
N THR A 66 7.61 -5.72 1.28
CA THR A 66 8.75 -6.64 1.24
C THR A 66 9.89 -6.00 0.46
N PRO A 67 11.14 -5.97 0.98
CA PRO A 67 12.28 -5.46 0.23
C PRO A 67 12.53 -6.31 -1.03
N PRO A 68 13.30 -5.80 -2.01
CA PRO A 68 13.65 -6.56 -3.20
C PRO A 68 14.26 -7.94 -2.86
N ALA A 69 13.65 -9.00 -3.38
CA ALA A 69 14.09 -10.38 -3.17
C ALA A 69 14.73 -10.94 -4.44
N ALA A 70 16.04 -11.19 -4.40
CA ALA A 70 16.78 -11.80 -5.49
C ALA A 70 16.71 -13.33 -5.43
N GLY A 71 16.89 -14.00 -6.57
CA GLY A 71 17.09 -15.46 -6.62
C GLY A 71 15.85 -16.28 -6.28
N LEU A 72 14.64 -15.81 -6.63
CA LEU A 72 13.42 -16.58 -6.45
C LEU A 72 13.50 -17.93 -7.19
N PRO A 73 12.99 -19.03 -6.61
CA PRO A 73 13.12 -20.35 -7.18
C PRO A 73 12.40 -20.46 -8.54
N VAL A 74 13.16 -20.83 -9.57
CA VAL A 74 12.64 -21.05 -10.93
C VAL A 74 12.44 -22.54 -11.16
N ARG A 75 11.27 -22.92 -11.68
CA ARG A 75 11.00 -24.27 -12.20
C ARG A 75 11.01 -24.20 -13.73
N GLY A 76 11.87 -25.01 -14.37
CA GLY A 76 12.06 -24.97 -15.82
C GLY A 76 13.18 -24.02 -16.26
N HIS A 77 13.01 -23.34 -17.39
CA HIS A 77 14.01 -22.45 -17.99
C HIS A 77 13.37 -21.12 -18.40
N LEU A 78 13.95 -19.99 -17.96
CA LEU A 78 13.56 -18.65 -18.39
C LEU A 78 14.40 -18.25 -19.62
N PRO A 79 13.78 -17.83 -20.75
CA PRO A 79 14.52 -17.39 -21.93
C PRO A 79 15.42 -16.18 -21.63
N GLU A 80 16.65 -16.18 -22.15
CA GLU A 80 17.60 -15.08 -21.96
C GLU A 80 17.10 -13.73 -22.49
N CYS A 81 16.20 -13.75 -23.48
CA CYS A 81 15.58 -12.55 -24.04
C CYS A 81 14.52 -11.91 -23.11
N LEU A 82 14.10 -12.61 -22.05
CA LEU A 82 13.16 -12.06 -21.05
C LEU A 82 13.93 -11.23 -20.01
N ASN A 83 14.48 -10.11 -20.47
CA ASN A 83 15.30 -9.21 -19.65
C ASN A 83 14.59 -7.86 -19.47
N GLY A 84 13.82 -7.74 -18.39
CA GLY A 84 13.06 -6.53 -18.07
C GLY A 84 12.28 -6.67 -16.76
N GLU A 85 11.37 -5.72 -16.53
CA GLU A 85 10.57 -5.66 -15.31
C GLU A 85 9.09 -5.93 -15.59
N PHE A 86 8.46 -6.72 -14.72
CA PHE A 86 7.02 -6.91 -14.71
C PHE A 86 6.41 -6.18 -13.52
N VAL A 87 5.82 -5.02 -13.77
CA VAL A 87 5.26 -4.15 -12.73
C VAL A 87 3.73 -4.18 -12.81
N ARG A 88 3.08 -4.26 -11.64
CA ARG A 88 1.62 -4.21 -11.50
C ARG A 88 1.23 -3.22 -10.42
N VAL A 89 0.09 -2.57 -10.61
CA VAL A 89 -0.53 -1.69 -9.62
C VAL A 89 -1.85 -2.31 -9.16
N GLY A 90 -2.15 -2.16 -7.88
CA GLY A 90 -3.42 -2.56 -7.29
C GLY A 90 -3.65 -1.78 -5.99
N PRO A 91 -4.91 -1.71 -5.52
CA PRO A 91 -5.21 -1.08 -4.26
C PRO A 91 -4.69 -1.93 -3.11
N ASN A 92 -4.13 -1.25 -2.11
CA ASN A 92 -3.68 -1.83 -0.87
C ASN A 92 -3.94 -0.82 0.26
N PRO A 93 -5.16 -0.80 0.84
CA PRO A 93 -5.51 0.22 1.82
C PRO A 93 -4.60 0.14 3.06
N LYS A 94 -3.86 1.23 3.33
CA LYS A 94 -2.95 1.32 4.48
C LYS A 94 -3.67 1.30 5.82
N PHE A 95 -4.88 1.87 5.88
CA PHE A 95 -5.70 1.94 7.07
C PHE A 95 -6.98 1.14 6.87
N VAL A 96 -7.46 0.50 7.94
CA VAL A 96 -8.70 -0.28 7.91
C VAL A 96 -9.88 0.68 7.68
N PRO A 97 -10.72 0.45 6.65
CA PRO A 97 -11.91 1.26 6.43
C PRO A 97 -12.88 1.20 7.61
N VAL A 98 -13.51 2.33 7.93
CA VAL A 98 -14.43 2.45 9.07
C VAL A 98 -15.87 2.02 8.76
N ALA A 99 -16.22 1.91 7.48
CA ALA A 99 -17.55 1.56 6.99
C ALA A 99 -17.45 0.68 5.72
N GLY A 100 -18.40 0.79 4.80
CA GLY A 100 -18.38 0.06 3.53
C GLY A 100 -17.11 0.35 2.73
N TYR A 101 -16.59 -0.67 2.05
CA TYR A 101 -15.41 -0.58 1.22
C TYR A 101 -15.63 -1.27 -0.11
N HIS A 102 -15.28 -0.59 -1.19
CA HIS A 102 -15.25 -1.12 -2.54
C HIS A 102 -13.79 -1.33 -2.97
N TRP A 103 -13.54 -2.16 -3.98
CA TRP A 103 -12.18 -2.43 -4.46
C TRP A 103 -11.45 -1.14 -4.88
N TYR A 104 -12.16 -0.25 -5.56
CA TYR A 104 -11.66 1.03 -6.09
C TYR A 104 -12.33 2.20 -5.39
#